data_AF-A0A1G2YG67-F1
#
_entry.id   AF-A0A1G2YG67-F1
#
_cell.length_a   1.000
_cell.length_b   1.000
_cell.length_c   1.000
_cell.angle_alpha   90.00
_cell.angle_beta   90.00
_cell.angle_gamma   90.00
#
_symmetry.space_group_name_H-M   'P 1'
#
loop_
_entity.id
_entity.type
_entity.pdbx_description
1 polymer ?
#
loop_
_entity_poly.entity_id
_entity_poly.type
_entity_poly.pdbx_seq_one_letter_code
_entity_poly.pdbx_strand_id
1 'polypeptide(L)'
;MGPVGLKKTVTDANGIAQFKMLAPKTYTISITDGTSKEDVKKGKLPRWAPVNEKVVIKAGETTKSQVRLSTGGVIEVTVLDGKKAPVKETLVYAHNPTGGFSGASGYTDANGIARLRVLPGSYQVQMQNARLSEQVEVEQGQTAKLTLEGKNPVKITGIARDGQGKPVAGAKMSLPYYGWTAETDAQGQFTLDTSSFGPMRNEAQVLVVRHEERNLAAIIDVDEDVNQMEVKLENGIIARGIVNDVNDKPIQGATLNVTVWNSSRGWSLNNGVKTDANGHYNIKALVPDRKYSFNATADGYGQGYSNNIEAGEAENSVIEVEPITLKLATLTVSGIVVDENDKPVEGVNIQCYGQGQVNIQTKSDKQGNFTLAKVCEGELNLSAYMHAGTENLNAWLRTAAPVDEQLKLVLKKADNSGSSWNRESTVFKSLKGKKLPEFQGDIAGIDVNSIAGKKLVLCFFDMNQRPSRFAVRELTRLKTEIEAKEAAVILVQAASAQKDVVENWIKEQNVPFGAGIIQGDAEKVKAKLGVKGLPWIIVTDSSKKVIAEGVAPAQVIDTIK
;
A
#
# COMPACT_ATOMS: atom_id res chain seq x y z
N MET A 1 -8.21 13.73 -8.96
CA MET A 1 -8.69 12.41 -9.44
C MET A 1 -9.80 11.95 -8.51
N GLY A 2 -11.02 11.72 -9.01
CA GLY A 2 -12.12 11.22 -8.19
C GLY A 2 -11.97 9.72 -7.91
N PRO A 3 -12.53 9.19 -6.80
CA PRO A 3 -12.45 7.76 -6.51
C PRO A 3 -13.11 6.95 -7.64
N VAL A 4 -12.39 5.93 -8.10
CA VAL A 4 -12.84 4.99 -9.14
C VAL A 4 -14.11 4.28 -8.63
N GLY A 5 -15.23 4.37 -9.38
CA GLY A 5 -16.45 3.59 -9.09
C GLY A 5 -17.75 4.39 -8.89
N LEU A 6 -17.76 5.72 -9.04
CA LEU A 6 -19.00 6.51 -8.98
C LEU A 6 -19.81 6.36 -10.28
N LYS A 7 -21.01 5.77 -10.20
CA LYS A 7 -22.01 5.83 -11.28
C LYS A 7 -22.94 7.01 -11.05
N LYS A 8 -23.24 7.77 -12.11
CA LYS A 8 -24.16 8.93 -12.09
C LYS A 8 -25.29 8.70 -13.08
N THR A 9 -26.47 9.22 -12.76
CA THR A 9 -27.63 9.27 -13.66
C THR A 9 -28.48 10.50 -13.31
N VAL A 10 -29.42 10.86 -14.17
CA VAL A 10 -30.36 11.98 -13.96
C VAL A 10 -31.76 11.39 -13.85
N THR A 11 -32.59 11.94 -12.97
CA THR A 11 -34.01 11.55 -12.88
C THR A 11 -34.78 11.99 -14.12
N ASP A 12 -35.70 11.16 -14.58
CA ASP A 12 -36.65 11.53 -15.62
C ASP A 12 -37.73 12.53 -15.12
N ALA A 13 -38.67 12.89 -15.99
CA ALA A 13 -39.77 13.81 -15.67
C ALA A 13 -40.69 13.30 -14.55
N ASN A 14 -40.66 12.00 -14.24
CA ASN A 14 -41.43 11.39 -13.16
C ASN A 14 -40.58 11.21 -11.87
N GLY A 15 -39.35 11.73 -11.85
CA GLY A 15 -38.43 11.60 -10.72
C GLY A 15 -37.75 10.24 -10.62
N ILE A 16 -37.81 9.41 -11.67
CA ILE A 16 -37.25 8.05 -11.65
C ILE A 16 -35.82 8.06 -12.19
N ALA A 17 -34.90 7.48 -11.43
CA ALA A 17 -33.52 7.23 -11.83
C ALA A 17 -33.25 5.72 -11.85
N GLN A 18 -32.54 5.24 -12.87
CA GLN A 18 -32.17 3.84 -13.00
C GLN A 18 -30.66 3.66 -13.11
N PHE A 19 -30.12 2.75 -12.29
CA PHE A 19 -28.75 2.28 -12.37
C PHE A 19 -28.75 0.82 -12.85
N LYS A 20 -28.12 0.56 -14.00
CA LYS A 20 -28.03 -0.79 -14.59
C LYS A 20 -26.67 -1.42 -14.31
N MET A 21 -26.65 -2.76 -14.25
CA MET A 21 -25.43 -3.57 -14.09
C MET A 21 -24.63 -3.15 -12.84
N LEU A 22 -25.29 -3.07 -11.69
CA LEU A 22 -24.62 -2.86 -10.40
C LEU A 22 -24.14 -4.21 -9.88
N ALA A 23 -22.89 -4.27 -9.43
CA ALA A 23 -22.39 -5.46 -8.73
C ALA A 23 -23.13 -5.61 -7.38
N PRO A 24 -23.35 -6.84 -6.89
CA PRO A 24 -23.99 -7.07 -5.59
C PRO A 24 -23.14 -6.48 -4.45
N LYS A 25 -23.65 -5.45 -3.77
CA LYS A 25 -23.06 -4.81 -2.57
C LYS A 25 -23.98 -3.72 -2.03
N THR A 26 -23.61 -3.10 -0.92
CA THR A 26 -24.26 -1.89 -0.39
C THR A 26 -23.77 -0.65 -1.14
N TYR A 27 -24.69 0.17 -1.59
CA TYR A 27 -24.44 1.47 -2.20
C TYR A 27 -25.03 2.57 -1.33
N THR A 28 -24.42 3.76 -1.36
CA THR A 28 -25.04 4.99 -0.88
C THR A 28 -25.50 5.79 -2.09
N ILE A 29 -26.79 6.11 -2.17
CA ILE A 29 -27.38 6.98 -3.17
C ILE A 29 -27.35 8.40 -2.62
N SER A 30 -26.69 9.31 -3.32
CA SER A 30 -26.69 10.74 -3.02
C SER A 30 -27.44 11.48 -4.13
N ILE A 31 -28.47 12.25 -3.77
CA ILE A 31 -29.22 13.06 -4.73
C ILE A 31 -28.84 14.53 -4.56
N THR A 32 -28.55 15.21 -5.67
CA THR A 32 -28.34 16.65 -5.74
C THR A 32 -29.22 17.26 -6.83
N ASP A 33 -29.45 18.56 -6.78
CA ASP A 33 -30.26 19.30 -7.76
C ASP A 33 -29.46 19.74 -9.00
N GLY A 34 -28.27 19.18 -9.20
CA GLY A 34 -27.35 19.55 -10.28
C GLY A 34 -26.52 20.80 -10.02
N THR A 35 -26.63 21.45 -8.85
CA THR A 35 -25.75 22.56 -8.48
C THR A 35 -24.29 22.08 -8.43
N SER A 36 -23.46 22.66 -9.30
CA SER A 36 -22.04 22.31 -9.40
C SER A 36 -21.20 22.99 -8.31
N LYS A 37 -19.96 22.55 -8.11
CA LYS A 37 -19.01 23.23 -7.22
C LYS A 37 -18.77 24.69 -7.64
N GLU A 38 -18.80 24.98 -8.94
CA GLU A 38 -18.65 26.34 -9.47
C GLU A 38 -19.88 27.20 -9.18
N ASP A 39 -21.08 26.62 -9.25
CA ASP A 39 -22.29 27.32 -8.87
C ASP A 39 -22.30 27.68 -7.38
N VAL A 40 -21.87 26.75 -6.52
CA VAL A 40 -21.71 27.01 -5.08
C VAL A 40 -20.68 28.10 -4.82
N LYS A 41 -19.56 28.12 -5.56
CA LYS A 41 -18.56 29.21 -5.49
C LYS A 41 -19.13 30.57 -5.89
N LYS A 42 -20.09 30.58 -6.82
CA LYS A 42 -20.82 31.80 -7.25
C LYS A 42 -21.98 32.17 -6.30
N GLY A 43 -22.11 31.50 -5.16
CA GLY A 43 -23.15 31.77 -4.16
C GLY A 43 -24.51 31.14 -4.45
N LYS A 44 -24.62 30.25 -5.45
CA LYS A 44 -25.88 29.55 -5.73
C LYS A 44 -26.14 28.52 -4.64
N LEU A 45 -27.26 28.69 -3.94
CA LEU A 45 -27.73 27.72 -2.93
C LEU A 45 -28.53 26.61 -3.62
N PRO A 46 -28.20 25.32 -3.40
CA PRO A 46 -29.02 24.22 -3.88
C PRO A 46 -30.46 24.33 -3.39
N ARG A 47 -31.42 23.87 -4.18
CA ARG A 47 -32.85 23.81 -3.83
C ARG A 47 -33.15 22.75 -2.77
N TRP A 48 -32.50 21.60 -2.87
CA TRP A 48 -32.72 20.44 -1.99
C TRP A 48 -31.55 20.25 -1.05
N ALA A 49 -31.84 19.88 0.21
CA ALA A 49 -30.83 19.45 1.14
C ALA A 49 -30.19 18.13 0.65
N PRO A 50 -28.89 17.89 0.88
CA PRO A 50 -28.25 16.65 0.49
C PRO A 50 -28.87 15.48 1.27
N VAL A 51 -29.38 14.49 0.53
CA VAL A 51 -29.94 13.25 1.11
C VAL A 51 -29.08 12.08 0.67
N ASN A 52 -28.71 11.25 1.65
CA ASN A 52 -27.99 9.99 1.44
C ASN A 52 -28.86 8.82 1.88
N GLU A 53 -29.09 7.86 1.00
CA GLU A 53 -29.82 6.62 1.31
C GLU A 53 -28.94 5.40 1.05
N LYS A 54 -28.85 4.48 2.01
CA LYS A 54 -28.14 3.21 1.83
C LYS A 54 -29.07 2.17 1.21
N VAL A 55 -28.64 1.54 0.13
CA VAL A 55 -29.39 0.50 -0.57
C VAL A 55 -28.51 -0.73 -0.76
N VAL A 56 -29.05 -1.90 -0.41
CA VAL A 56 -28.38 -3.19 -0.62
C VAL A 56 -28.83 -3.79 -1.95
N ILE A 57 -27.87 -4.09 -2.82
CA ILE A 57 -28.12 -4.72 -4.12
C ILE A 57 -27.65 -6.17 -4.08
N LYS A 58 -28.52 -7.10 -4.51
CA LYS A 58 -28.24 -8.54 -4.62
C LYS A 58 -28.12 -8.97 -6.09
N ALA A 59 -27.43 -10.09 -6.34
CA ALA A 59 -27.24 -10.61 -7.69
C ALA A 59 -28.58 -11.00 -8.32
N GLY A 60 -28.84 -10.54 -9.55
CA GLY A 60 -30.05 -10.88 -10.31
C GLY A 60 -31.34 -10.21 -9.84
N GLU A 61 -31.30 -9.39 -8.78
CA GLU A 61 -32.47 -8.72 -8.23
C GLU A 61 -32.56 -7.24 -8.64
N THR A 62 -33.78 -6.73 -8.77
CA THR A 62 -34.06 -5.29 -8.89
C THR A 62 -34.52 -4.75 -7.55
N THR A 63 -33.69 -3.93 -6.91
CA THR A 63 -34.08 -3.22 -5.67
C THR A 63 -34.72 -1.88 -6.02
N LYS A 64 -35.90 -1.60 -5.44
CA LYS A 64 -36.53 -0.27 -5.49
C LYS A 64 -36.27 0.46 -4.18
N SER A 65 -35.97 1.74 -4.27
CA SER A 65 -35.75 2.65 -3.14
C SER A 65 -36.45 3.97 -3.44
N GLN A 66 -36.99 4.62 -2.41
CA GLN A 66 -37.71 5.88 -2.53
C GLN A 66 -37.05 6.93 -1.64
N VAL A 67 -36.29 7.82 -2.27
CA VAL A 67 -35.68 8.96 -1.58
C VAL A 67 -36.67 10.12 -1.54
N ARG A 68 -37.00 10.63 -0.35
CA ARG A 68 -37.80 11.85 -0.21
C ARG A 68 -36.87 13.06 -0.12
N LEU A 69 -37.00 13.97 -1.09
CA LEU A 69 -36.26 15.23 -1.07
C LEU A 69 -36.93 16.22 -0.12
N SER A 70 -36.12 16.95 0.61
CA SER A 70 -36.57 18.05 1.47
C SER A 70 -35.83 19.32 1.09
N THR A 71 -36.52 20.45 1.13
CA THR A 71 -35.86 21.77 1.10
C THR A 71 -35.03 22.01 2.36
N GLY A 72 -35.26 21.25 3.43
CA GLY A 72 -34.53 21.36 4.69
C GLY A 72 -34.61 22.77 5.29
N GLY A 73 -33.58 23.13 6.06
CA GLY A 73 -33.30 24.49 6.52
C GLY A 73 -32.01 25.05 5.89
N VAL A 74 -31.67 26.28 6.26
CA VAL A 74 -30.46 26.97 5.80
C VAL A 74 -29.61 27.39 7.00
N ILE A 75 -28.32 27.15 6.95
CA ILE A 75 -27.34 27.77 7.86
C ILE A 75 -26.74 28.96 7.11
N GLU A 76 -26.92 30.16 7.64
CA GLU A 76 -26.24 31.39 7.19
C GLU A 76 -25.06 31.66 8.13
N VAL A 77 -23.86 31.55 7.58
CA VAL A 77 -22.61 31.68 8.33
C VAL A 77 -21.94 32.98 7.94
N THR A 78 -21.70 33.86 8.91
CA THR A 78 -20.86 35.04 8.74
C THR A 78 -19.45 34.71 9.20
N VAL A 79 -18.46 34.89 8.33
CA VAL A 79 -17.05 34.67 8.66
C VAL A 79 -16.33 36.01 8.75
N LEU A 80 -15.77 36.27 9.92
CA LEU A 80 -14.99 37.48 10.22
C LEU A 80 -13.54 37.10 10.53
N ASP A 81 -12.61 38.00 10.22
CA ASP A 81 -11.21 37.88 10.63
C ASP A 81 -10.99 38.40 12.06
N GLY A 82 -9.74 38.33 12.56
CA GLY A 82 -9.38 38.79 13.90
C GLY A 82 -9.49 40.31 14.10
N LYS A 83 -9.71 41.07 13.03
CA LYS A 83 -10.01 42.51 13.03
C LYS A 83 -11.50 42.80 12.82
N LYS A 84 -12.34 41.75 12.83
CA LYS A 84 -13.79 41.79 12.56
C LYS A 84 -14.16 42.21 11.14
N ALA A 85 -13.24 42.10 10.18
CA ALA A 85 -13.53 42.33 8.76
C ALA A 85 -14.07 41.04 8.10
N PRO A 86 -14.97 41.14 7.10
CA PRO A 86 -15.54 39.98 6.43
C PRO A 86 -14.51 39.21 5.59
N VAL A 87 -14.51 37.88 5.68
CA VAL A 87 -13.58 37.02 4.94
C VAL A 87 -14.28 36.41 3.71
N LYS A 88 -13.84 36.81 2.51
CA LYS A 88 -14.40 36.32 1.23
C LYS A 88 -13.74 35.02 0.74
N GLU A 89 -14.46 34.27 -0.09
CA GLU A 89 -13.97 33.07 -0.80
C GLU A 89 -13.46 31.94 0.11
N THR A 90 -13.85 31.95 1.39
CA THR A 90 -13.53 30.89 2.35
C THR A 90 -14.61 29.82 2.31
N LEU A 91 -14.19 28.55 2.23
CA LEU A 91 -15.11 27.42 2.27
C LEU A 91 -15.56 27.14 3.70
N VAL A 92 -16.85 26.98 3.90
CA VAL A 92 -17.48 26.61 5.17
C VAL A 92 -18.13 25.24 5.01
N TYR A 93 -18.02 24.40 6.03
CA TYR A 93 -18.60 23.07 6.07
C TYR A 93 -19.46 22.91 7.33
N ALA A 94 -20.64 22.33 7.17
CA ALA A 94 -21.47 21.85 8.27
C ALA A 94 -21.43 20.31 8.27
N HIS A 95 -21.16 19.69 9.42
CA HIS A 95 -21.20 18.23 9.57
C HIS A 95 -22.10 17.82 10.74
N ASN A 96 -22.86 16.73 10.58
CA ASN A 96 -23.67 16.19 11.66
C ASN A 96 -22.80 15.28 12.56
N PRO A 97 -22.68 15.55 13.87
CA PRO A 97 -21.81 14.80 14.78
C PRO A 97 -22.31 13.36 15.09
N THR A 98 -23.57 13.02 14.77
CA THR A 98 -24.19 11.73 15.15
C THR A 98 -24.39 10.74 14.00
N GLY A 99 -24.01 11.08 12.75
CA GLY A 99 -24.21 10.17 11.61
C GLY A 99 -23.47 10.59 10.34
N GLY A 100 -22.84 9.62 9.66
CA GLY A 100 -21.86 9.82 8.59
C GLY A 100 -22.23 10.79 7.45
N PHE A 101 -21.20 11.48 6.94
CA PHE A 101 -21.11 12.33 5.73
C PHE A 101 -22.40 12.96 5.16
N SER A 102 -23.26 13.51 6.01
CA SER A 102 -24.47 14.27 5.66
C SER A 102 -24.24 15.78 5.81
N GLY A 103 -23.06 16.24 5.41
CA GLY A 103 -22.67 17.64 5.50
C GLY A 103 -23.00 18.46 4.25
N ALA A 104 -23.14 19.77 4.42
CA ALA A 104 -23.22 20.74 3.33
C ALA A 104 -22.00 21.66 3.36
N SER A 105 -21.64 22.23 2.21
CA SER A 105 -20.52 23.16 2.09
C SER A 105 -20.83 24.33 1.18
N GLY A 106 -20.24 25.49 1.43
CA GLY A 106 -20.47 26.72 0.70
C GLY A 106 -19.32 27.70 0.87
N TYR A 107 -19.11 28.60 -0.10
CA TYR A 107 -18.08 29.63 0.00
C TYR A 107 -18.68 30.94 0.47
N THR A 108 -17.90 31.72 1.23
CA THR A 108 -18.29 33.07 1.63
C THR A 108 -18.26 34.05 0.46
N ASP A 109 -19.26 34.92 0.39
CA ASP A 109 -19.32 36.02 -0.57
C ASP A 109 -18.43 37.21 -0.18
N ALA A 110 -18.53 38.33 -0.92
CA ALA A 110 -17.77 39.54 -0.64
C ALA A 110 -18.07 40.18 0.73
N ASN A 111 -19.21 39.83 1.36
CA ASN A 111 -19.59 40.27 2.70
C ASN A 111 -19.23 39.24 3.77
N GLY A 112 -18.50 38.17 3.42
CA GLY A 112 -18.11 37.12 4.34
C GLY A 112 -19.23 36.14 4.67
N ILE A 113 -20.32 36.11 3.88
CA ILE A 113 -21.50 35.30 4.18
C ILE A 113 -21.52 34.04 3.31
N ALA A 114 -21.61 32.86 3.94
CA ALA A 114 -21.87 31.58 3.28
C ALA A 114 -23.26 31.06 3.67
N ARG A 115 -23.95 30.40 2.73
CA ARG A 115 -25.25 29.75 2.99
C ARG A 115 -25.19 28.27 2.65
N LEU A 116 -25.66 27.43 3.58
CA LEU A 116 -25.57 25.97 3.52
C LEU A 116 -26.98 25.40 3.68
N ARG A 117 -27.46 24.63 2.70
CA ARG A 117 -28.76 23.94 2.84
C ARG A 117 -28.55 22.57 3.45
N VAL A 118 -29.22 22.30 4.57
CA VAL A 118 -29.08 21.08 5.35
C VAL A 118 -30.44 20.50 5.75
N LEU A 119 -30.47 19.22 6.10
CA LEU A 119 -31.67 18.64 6.72
C LEU A 119 -31.84 19.18 8.14
N PRO A 120 -33.04 19.10 8.75
CA PRO A 120 -33.21 19.47 10.14
C PRO A 120 -32.33 18.64 11.07
N GLY A 121 -31.74 19.28 12.07
CA GLY A 121 -30.91 18.65 13.09
C GLY A 121 -29.71 19.49 13.53
N SER A 122 -28.85 18.86 14.32
CA SER A 122 -27.66 19.47 14.91
C SER A 122 -26.45 19.39 13.99
N TYR A 123 -25.77 20.51 13.80
CA TYR A 123 -24.59 20.62 12.95
C TYR A 123 -23.44 21.28 13.69
N GLN A 124 -22.24 20.72 13.50
CA GLN A 124 -20.98 21.39 13.79
C GLN A 124 -20.51 22.10 12.52
N VAL A 125 -20.33 23.41 12.62
CA VAL A 125 -20.01 24.29 11.50
C VAL A 125 -18.62 24.84 11.67
N GLN A 126 -17.78 24.67 10.65
CA GLN A 126 -16.39 25.08 10.66
C GLN A 126 -16.03 25.72 9.33
N MET A 127 -15.14 26.71 9.35
CA MET A 127 -14.50 27.20 8.14
C MET A 127 -13.28 26.34 7.79
N GLN A 128 -12.96 26.26 6.50
CA GLN A 128 -11.74 25.65 6.01
C GLN A 128 -10.56 26.30 6.72
N ASN A 129 -9.61 25.48 7.18
CA ASN A 129 -8.38 25.93 7.83
C ASN A 129 -8.56 26.54 9.23
N ALA A 130 -9.73 26.38 9.87
CA ALA A 130 -9.93 26.74 11.27
C ALA A 130 -10.02 25.51 12.18
N ARG A 131 -9.56 25.69 13.42
CA ARG A 131 -9.79 24.76 14.55
C ARG A 131 -11.12 25.01 15.26
N LEU A 132 -11.76 26.15 15.01
CA LEU A 132 -13.00 26.57 15.64
C LEU A 132 -14.19 25.94 14.90
N SER A 133 -15.02 25.23 15.66
CA SER A 133 -16.33 24.76 15.21
C SER A 133 -17.40 25.27 16.17
N GLU A 134 -18.48 25.80 15.62
CA GLU A 134 -19.65 26.21 16.39
C GLU A 134 -20.80 25.24 16.12
N GLN A 135 -21.57 24.94 17.16
CA GLN A 135 -22.76 24.10 17.03
C GLN A 135 -23.97 24.95 16.68
N VAL A 136 -24.81 24.45 15.76
CA VAL A 136 -26.07 25.08 15.40
C VAL A 136 -27.17 24.04 15.21
N GLU A 137 -28.36 24.33 15.74
CA GLU A 137 -29.57 23.56 15.45
C GLU A 137 -30.31 24.18 14.28
N VAL A 138 -30.77 23.34 13.35
CA VAL A 138 -31.50 23.77 12.16
C VAL A 138 -32.85 23.10 12.09
N GLU A 139 -33.90 23.90 11.91
CA GLU A 139 -35.27 23.41 11.72
C GLU A 139 -35.70 23.47 10.25
N GLN A 140 -36.74 22.70 9.92
CA GLN A 140 -37.31 22.67 8.58
C GLN A 140 -37.83 24.06 8.15
N GLY A 141 -37.36 24.56 7.01
CA GLY A 141 -37.80 25.83 6.44
C GLY A 141 -37.22 27.08 7.09
N GLN A 142 -36.42 26.93 8.16
CA GLN A 142 -35.82 28.05 8.89
C GLN A 142 -34.40 28.37 8.41
N THR A 143 -33.95 29.59 8.69
CA THR A 143 -32.55 30.00 8.52
C THR A 143 -31.92 30.20 9.88
N ALA A 144 -31.00 29.31 10.26
CA ALA A 144 -30.17 29.45 11.45
C ALA A 144 -28.96 30.34 11.12
N LYS A 145 -28.64 31.30 11.99
CA LYS A 145 -27.52 32.22 11.79
C LYS A 145 -26.43 31.96 12.81
N LEU A 146 -25.18 31.96 12.36
CA LEU A 146 -24.01 31.90 13.25
C LEU A 146 -22.87 32.73 12.70
N THR A 147 -21.98 33.18 13.59
CA THR A 147 -20.76 33.90 13.24
C THR A 147 -19.57 33.05 13.62
N LEU A 148 -18.66 32.83 12.68
CA LEU A 148 -17.34 32.26 12.93
C LEU A 148 -16.33 33.40 12.89
N GLU A 149 -15.65 33.62 14.01
CA GLU A 149 -14.51 34.54 14.08
C GLU A 149 -13.22 33.74 13.91
N GLY A 150 -12.58 33.91 12.76
CA GLY A 150 -11.30 33.29 12.45
C GLY A 150 -10.14 34.05 13.08
N LYS A 151 -9.16 33.31 13.62
CA LYS A 151 -7.79 33.85 13.68
C LYS A 151 -7.32 34.07 12.23
N ASN A 152 -6.81 35.25 11.93
CA ASN A 152 -6.50 35.73 10.58
C ASN A 152 -5.84 34.66 9.68
N PRO A 153 -6.13 34.62 8.36
CA PRO A 153 -5.15 34.12 7.41
C PRO A 153 -3.96 35.09 7.45
N VAL A 154 -2.93 34.73 8.21
CA VAL A 154 -1.77 35.59 8.39
C VAL A 154 -0.88 35.44 7.17
N LYS A 155 -0.83 36.47 6.31
CA LYS A 155 0.38 36.66 5.52
C LYS A 155 1.48 37.02 6.48
N ILE A 156 2.40 36.10 6.69
CA ILE A 156 3.58 36.35 7.50
C ILE A 156 4.61 36.97 6.58
N THR A 157 4.91 38.25 6.79
CA THR A 157 6.05 38.88 6.10
C THR A 157 7.30 38.68 6.92
N GLY A 158 8.45 38.47 6.29
CA GLY A 158 9.68 38.37 7.04
C GLY A 158 10.90 38.79 6.26
N ILE A 159 12.02 38.86 6.97
CA ILE A 159 13.34 39.16 6.41
C ILE A 159 14.35 38.12 6.89
N ALA A 160 15.10 37.57 5.95
CA ALA A 160 16.20 36.67 6.18
C ALA A 160 17.52 37.44 6.24
N ARG A 161 18.25 37.27 7.34
CA ARG A 161 19.55 37.90 7.58
C ARG A 161 20.59 36.87 7.99
N ASP A 162 21.85 37.15 7.70
CA ASP A 162 22.97 36.35 8.20
C ASP A 162 23.34 36.73 9.64
N GLY A 163 24.32 36.04 10.22
CA GLY A 163 24.85 36.35 11.55
C GLY A 163 25.47 37.74 11.73
N GLN A 164 25.72 38.48 10.64
CA GLN A 164 26.18 39.88 10.64
C GLN A 164 25.02 40.88 10.46
N GLY A 165 23.77 40.41 10.36
CA GLY A 165 22.59 41.23 10.12
C GLY A 165 22.39 41.66 8.66
N LYS A 166 23.20 41.17 7.72
CA LYS A 166 23.03 41.51 6.29
C LYS A 166 21.92 40.66 5.68
N PRO A 167 21.10 41.22 4.77
CA PRO A 167 20.05 40.45 4.10
C PRO A 167 20.64 39.29 3.29
N VAL A 168 19.92 38.18 3.26
CA VAL A 168 20.28 36.99 2.47
C VAL A 168 19.29 36.85 1.32
N ALA A 169 19.72 37.23 0.12
CA ALA A 169 18.95 37.05 -1.11
C ALA A 169 19.06 35.61 -1.63
N GLY A 170 18.00 35.09 -2.27
CA GLY A 170 18.00 33.76 -2.88
C GLY A 170 18.04 32.59 -1.90
N ALA A 171 17.73 32.81 -0.61
CA ALA A 171 17.64 31.73 0.36
C ALA A 171 16.38 30.90 0.07
N LYS A 172 16.57 29.60 -0.15
CA LYS A 172 15.49 28.66 -0.41
C LYS A 172 14.73 28.36 0.88
N MET A 173 13.42 28.53 0.83
CA MET A 173 12.51 28.36 1.94
C MET A 173 11.59 27.19 1.65
N SER A 174 11.32 26.36 2.66
CA SER A 174 10.33 25.30 2.55
C SER A 174 9.54 25.11 3.84
N LEU A 175 8.25 24.78 3.65
CA LEU A 175 7.39 24.22 4.69
C LEU A 175 7.08 22.78 4.29
N PRO A 176 7.83 21.80 4.82
CA PRO A 176 7.77 20.41 4.36
C PRO A 176 6.36 19.81 4.36
N TYR A 177 5.53 20.14 5.37
CA TYR A 177 4.17 19.59 5.50
C TYR A 177 3.20 20.06 4.42
N TYR A 178 3.40 21.27 3.90
CA TYR A 178 2.50 21.87 2.91
C TYR A 178 3.06 21.77 1.49
N GLY A 179 4.29 21.23 1.33
CA GLY A 179 5.00 21.24 0.05
C GLY A 179 5.23 22.66 -0.49
N TRP A 180 5.12 23.68 0.37
CA TRP A 180 5.32 25.07 0.00
C TRP A 180 6.82 25.36 -0.07
N THR A 181 7.22 26.06 -1.13
CA THR A 181 8.59 26.53 -1.32
C THR A 181 8.60 27.96 -1.84
N ALA A 182 9.59 28.74 -1.42
CA ALA A 182 9.83 30.09 -1.93
C ALA A 182 11.33 30.41 -1.88
N GLU A 183 11.70 31.58 -2.38
CA GLU A 183 13.04 32.14 -2.23
C GLU A 183 12.93 33.59 -1.73
N THR A 184 13.91 34.02 -0.94
CA THR A 184 13.99 35.41 -0.48
C THR A 184 14.42 36.35 -1.61
N ASP A 185 13.89 37.56 -1.61
CA ASP A 185 14.23 38.57 -2.62
C ASP A 185 15.63 39.20 -2.39
N ALA A 186 16.01 40.18 -3.23
CA ALA A 186 17.30 40.87 -3.14
C ALA A 186 17.56 41.59 -1.80
N GLN A 187 16.49 41.91 -1.06
CA GLN A 187 16.54 42.53 0.26
C GLN A 187 16.35 41.50 1.38
N GLY A 188 16.36 40.21 1.04
CA GLY A 188 16.15 39.10 1.97
C GLY A 188 14.70 38.94 2.41
N GLN A 189 13.75 39.66 1.80
CA GLN A 189 12.35 39.64 2.23
C GLN A 189 11.62 38.44 1.64
N PHE A 190 10.58 38.00 2.34
CA PHE A 190 9.67 36.96 1.90
C PHE A 190 8.26 37.21 2.43
N THR A 191 7.27 36.57 1.78
CA THR A 191 5.90 36.52 2.26
C THR A 191 5.43 35.09 2.25
N LEU A 192 4.99 34.62 3.40
CA LEU A 192 4.42 33.31 3.61
C LEU A 192 2.90 33.45 3.71
N ASP A 193 2.19 32.87 2.74
CA ASP A 193 0.73 32.87 2.71
C ASP A 193 0.18 31.63 3.43
N THR A 194 -0.28 31.82 4.66
CA THR A 194 -0.84 30.74 5.49
C THR A 194 -2.28 30.38 5.14
N SER A 195 -2.93 31.11 4.22
CA SER A 195 -4.35 30.91 3.89
C SER A 195 -4.67 29.51 3.36
N SER A 196 -3.68 28.83 2.78
CA SER A 196 -3.80 27.47 2.24
C SER A 196 -3.45 26.36 3.23
N PHE A 197 -3.00 26.71 4.44
CA PHE A 197 -2.56 25.74 5.44
C PHE A 197 -3.77 25.16 6.16
N GLY A 198 -3.98 23.85 6.01
CA GLY A 198 -5.04 23.12 6.71
C GLY A 198 -4.86 23.15 8.23
N PRO A 199 -5.93 22.87 9.02
CA PRO A 199 -5.74 22.73 10.45
C PRO A 199 -4.93 21.45 10.71
N MET A 200 -3.66 21.57 11.11
CA MET A 200 -2.87 20.42 11.56
C MET A 200 -3.09 20.14 13.05
N ARG A 201 -3.06 18.84 13.37
CA ARG A 201 -3.13 18.26 14.72
C ARG A 201 -1.92 18.72 15.55
N ASN A 202 -2.14 19.60 16.53
CA ASN A 202 -1.32 19.83 17.74
C ASN A 202 0.21 20.02 17.64
N GLU A 203 0.81 20.38 16.49
CA GLU A 203 2.27 20.41 16.37
C GLU A 203 2.82 21.65 15.65
N ALA A 204 4.02 22.09 16.04
CA ALA A 204 4.68 23.30 15.54
C ALA A 204 4.97 23.22 14.03
N GLN A 205 4.63 24.27 13.29
CA GLN A 205 5.00 24.42 11.89
C GLN A 205 6.49 24.77 11.82
N VAL A 206 7.26 24.13 10.94
CA VAL A 206 8.71 24.38 10.85
C VAL A 206 9.06 24.93 9.48
N LEU A 207 9.55 26.16 9.45
CA LEU A 207 10.12 26.80 8.27
C LEU A 207 11.60 26.47 8.18
N VAL A 208 11.98 25.81 7.09
CA VAL A 208 13.38 25.50 6.77
C VAL A 208 13.88 26.53 5.77
N VAL A 209 15.01 27.18 6.07
CA VAL A 209 15.62 28.17 5.18
C VAL A 209 17.08 27.79 4.94
N ARG A 210 17.49 27.63 3.68
CA ARG A 210 18.83 27.18 3.29
C ARG A 210 19.39 28.06 2.17
N HIS A 211 20.65 28.43 2.29
CA HIS A 211 21.39 29.16 1.27
C HIS A 211 22.74 28.47 1.01
N GLU A 212 22.76 27.56 0.04
CA GLU A 212 23.86 26.60 -0.17
C GLU A 212 25.18 27.26 -0.63
N GLU A 213 25.13 28.34 -1.43
CA GLU A 213 26.33 29.01 -1.94
C GLU A 213 27.16 29.64 -0.81
N ARG A 214 26.47 30.31 0.12
CA ARG A 214 27.04 30.93 1.33
C ARG A 214 27.11 29.98 2.53
N ASN A 215 26.65 28.74 2.36
CA ASN A 215 26.55 27.73 3.43
C ASN A 215 25.84 28.26 4.68
N LEU A 216 24.65 28.84 4.53
CA LEU A 216 23.85 29.36 5.63
C LEU A 216 22.54 28.58 5.78
N ALA A 217 22.07 28.36 7.01
CA ALA A 217 20.82 27.66 7.24
C ALA A 217 20.12 28.10 8.54
N ALA A 218 18.80 27.92 8.57
CA ALA A 218 17.96 28.10 9.75
C ALA A 218 16.76 27.14 9.71
N ILE A 219 16.31 26.74 10.89
CA ILE A 219 15.05 26.03 11.11
C ILE A 219 14.31 26.79 12.21
N ILE A 220 13.10 27.25 11.91
CA ILE A 220 12.34 28.15 12.79
C ILE A 220 10.92 27.60 12.96
N ASP A 221 10.43 27.62 14.19
CA ASP A 221 9.03 27.33 14.48
C ASP A 221 8.17 28.53 14.07
N VAL A 222 7.18 28.28 13.21
CA VAL A 222 6.22 29.28 12.74
C VAL A 222 5.00 29.22 13.65
N ASP A 223 4.83 30.29 14.43
CA ASP A 223 3.62 30.54 15.21
C ASP A 223 2.56 31.22 14.31
N GLU A 224 1.35 30.68 14.32
CA GLU A 224 0.20 31.16 13.54
C GLU A 224 -0.28 32.55 14.02
N ASP A 225 0.06 32.97 15.24
CA ASP A 225 -0.29 34.28 15.79
C ASP A 225 0.70 35.41 15.39
N VAL A 226 1.77 35.09 14.65
CA VAL A 226 2.83 36.04 14.28
C VAL A 226 2.65 36.58 12.86
N ASN A 227 2.51 37.91 12.71
CA ASN A 227 2.37 38.56 11.39
C ASN A 227 3.70 38.97 10.74
N GLN A 228 4.78 39.05 11.53
CA GLN A 228 6.11 39.42 11.07
C GLN A 228 7.19 38.57 11.74
N MET A 229 8.17 38.11 10.99
CA MET A 229 9.29 37.34 11.55
C MET A 229 10.64 37.74 10.95
N GLU A 230 11.68 37.60 11.77
CA GLU A 230 13.07 37.67 11.34
C GLU A 230 13.67 36.27 11.32
N VAL A 231 14.29 35.90 10.21
CA VAL A 231 14.96 34.62 10.02
C VAL A 231 16.46 34.89 10.07
N LYS A 232 17.11 34.53 11.18
CA LYS A 232 18.57 34.59 11.28
C LYS A 232 19.16 33.27 10.77
N LEU A 233 19.83 33.31 9.62
CA LEU A 233 20.58 32.19 9.11
C LEU A 233 21.99 32.19 9.72
N GLU A 234 22.36 31.05 10.28
CA GLU A 234 23.69 30.83 10.84
C GLU A 234 24.53 30.00 9.88
N ASN A 235 25.82 29.86 10.19
CA ASN A 235 26.71 29.02 9.41
C ASN A 235 26.20 27.57 9.46
N GLY A 236 25.91 27.02 8.30
CA GLY A 236 25.49 25.65 8.16
C GLY A 236 26.66 24.68 8.30
N ILE A 237 26.33 23.44 8.62
CA ILE A 237 27.25 22.32 8.59
C ILE A 237 27.32 21.75 7.17
N ILE A 238 28.51 21.28 6.80
CA ILE A 238 28.77 20.57 5.56
C ILE A 238 28.91 19.08 5.86
N ALA A 239 28.02 18.24 5.34
CA ALA A 239 28.20 16.80 5.39
C ALA A 239 28.90 16.30 4.12
N ARG A 240 29.96 15.50 4.31
CA ARG A 240 30.74 14.87 3.24
C ARG A 240 30.72 13.37 3.40
N GLY A 241 30.91 12.66 2.31
CA GLY A 241 31.02 11.21 2.35
C GLY A 241 31.19 10.64 0.96
N ILE A 242 31.11 9.32 0.89
CA ILE A 242 31.26 8.54 -0.34
C ILE A 242 30.16 7.48 -0.42
N VAL A 243 29.71 7.21 -1.64
CA VAL A 243 28.81 6.08 -1.94
C VAL A 243 29.57 5.04 -2.74
N ASN A 244 29.66 3.82 -2.20
CA ASN A 244 30.35 2.70 -2.81
C ASN A 244 29.41 1.52 -3.04
N ASP A 245 29.80 0.57 -3.89
CA ASP A 245 29.20 -0.76 -3.90
C ASP A 245 29.85 -1.67 -2.84
N VAL A 246 29.35 -2.91 -2.74
CA VAL A 246 29.83 -3.92 -1.78
C VAL A 246 31.28 -4.37 -2.00
N ASN A 247 31.91 -4.02 -3.12
CA ASN A 247 33.31 -4.29 -3.42
C ASN A 247 34.17 -3.00 -3.29
N ASP A 248 33.69 -2.01 -2.54
CA ASP A 248 34.31 -0.71 -2.33
C ASP A 248 34.53 0.12 -3.60
N LYS A 249 33.81 -0.20 -4.69
CA LYS A 249 33.88 0.58 -5.92
C LYS A 249 33.00 1.83 -5.80
N PRO A 250 33.51 3.04 -6.09
CA PRO A 250 32.70 4.26 -6.05
C PRO A 250 31.57 4.25 -7.08
N ILE A 251 30.40 4.74 -6.68
CA ILE A 251 29.21 4.82 -7.53
C ILE A 251 29.00 6.27 -7.96
N GLN A 252 29.30 6.56 -9.24
CA GLN A 252 29.03 7.86 -9.85
C GLN A 252 27.54 8.08 -10.08
N GLY A 253 27.04 9.28 -9.80
CA GLY A 253 25.66 9.67 -10.07
C GLY A 253 24.62 9.03 -9.14
N ALA A 254 25.04 8.38 -8.05
CA ALA A 254 24.16 7.96 -6.98
C ALA A 254 23.43 9.19 -6.41
N THR A 255 22.12 9.07 -6.20
CA THR A 255 21.27 10.15 -5.72
C THR A 255 21.09 10.05 -4.22
N LEU A 256 21.52 11.08 -3.50
CA LEU A 256 21.41 11.22 -2.05
C LEU A 256 20.26 12.12 -1.64
N ASN A 257 19.40 11.57 -0.78
CA ASN A 257 18.37 12.30 -0.09
C ASN A 257 18.74 12.45 1.38
N VAL A 258 18.61 13.66 1.92
CA VAL A 258 18.93 13.97 3.32
C VAL A 258 17.64 14.29 4.04
N THR A 259 17.34 13.54 5.09
CA THR A 259 16.21 13.78 5.98
C THR A 259 16.73 14.44 7.25
N VAL A 260 16.15 15.58 7.64
CA VAL A 260 16.36 16.14 8.99
C VAL A 260 15.22 15.73 9.89
N TRP A 261 15.54 15.43 11.14
CA TRP A 261 14.62 14.93 12.14
C TRP A 261 14.37 15.95 13.24
N ASN A 262 13.10 16.13 13.59
CA ASN A 262 12.66 16.78 14.81
C ASN A 262 11.83 15.78 15.61
N SER A 263 12.44 15.24 16.66
CA SER A 263 11.90 14.11 17.41
C SER A 263 11.60 12.92 16.48
N SER A 264 10.38 12.38 16.47
CA SER A 264 9.99 11.24 15.61
C SER A 264 9.66 11.62 14.16
N ARG A 265 9.71 12.90 13.79
CA ARG A 265 9.29 13.36 12.45
C ARG A 265 10.49 13.78 11.61
N GLY A 266 10.57 13.26 10.40
CA GLY A 266 11.62 13.55 9.44
C GLY A 266 11.07 14.24 8.17
N TRP A 267 11.86 15.14 7.59
CA TRP A 267 11.57 15.73 6.28
C TRP A 267 12.82 15.80 5.39
N SER A 268 12.62 15.57 4.09
CA SER A 268 13.69 15.71 3.10
C SER A 268 14.10 17.17 2.96
N LEU A 269 15.40 17.44 2.97
CA LEU A 269 15.98 18.78 2.80
C LEU A 269 16.37 19.09 1.36
N ASN A 270 16.46 18.09 0.50
CA ASN A 270 16.89 18.22 -0.88
C ASN A 270 16.01 17.38 -1.81
N ASN A 271 16.20 17.59 -3.11
CA ASN A 271 15.56 16.82 -4.18
C ASN A 271 16.58 15.90 -4.88
N GLY A 272 17.49 15.31 -4.12
CA GLY A 272 18.54 14.43 -4.62
C GLY A 272 19.82 15.16 -5.03
N VAL A 273 20.88 14.98 -4.27
CA VAL A 273 22.25 15.40 -4.65
C VAL A 273 22.96 14.21 -5.29
N LYS A 274 23.64 14.44 -6.42
CA LYS A 274 24.35 13.38 -7.13
C LYS A 274 25.80 13.29 -6.67
N THR A 275 26.31 12.06 -6.54
CA THR A 275 27.74 11.82 -6.35
C THR A 275 28.54 12.14 -7.60
N ASP A 276 29.80 12.56 -7.41
CA ASP A 276 30.75 12.80 -8.49
C ASP A 276 31.33 11.50 -9.07
N ALA A 277 32.31 11.61 -9.99
CA ALA A 277 32.95 10.47 -10.63
C ALA A 277 33.67 9.51 -9.67
N ASN A 278 34.04 9.98 -8.48
CA ASN A 278 34.70 9.22 -7.43
C ASN A 278 33.72 8.80 -6.33
N GLY A 279 32.40 8.92 -6.57
CA GLY A 279 31.37 8.55 -5.60
C GLY A 279 31.22 9.53 -4.44
N HIS A 280 31.93 10.65 -4.44
CA HIS A 280 31.87 11.62 -3.35
C HIS A 280 30.63 12.51 -3.46
N TYR A 281 30.12 12.92 -2.30
CA TYR A 281 29.07 13.92 -2.19
C TYR A 281 29.44 14.98 -1.16
N ASN A 282 28.81 16.14 -1.33
CA ASN A 282 28.95 17.27 -0.42
C ASN A 282 27.58 17.95 -0.26
N ILE A 283 27.04 17.92 0.95
CA ILE A 283 25.76 18.54 1.31
C ILE A 283 26.05 19.74 2.20
N LYS A 284 25.76 20.93 1.68
CA LYS A 284 25.93 22.20 2.40
C LYS A 284 24.63 22.64 3.09
N ALA A 285 24.75 23.66 3.94
CA ALA A 285 23.61 24.33 4.58
C ALA A 285 22.74 23.35 5.38
N LEU A 286 23.37 22.45 6.14
CA LEU A 286 22.69 21.69 7.19
C LEU A 286 22.61 22.55 8.46
N VAL A 287 21.49 22.51 9.16
CA VAL A 287 21.32 23.25 10.41
C VAL A 287 22.06 22.53 11.55
N PRO A 288 22.87 23.24 12.36
CA PRO A 288 23.51 22.70 13.57
C PRO A 288 22.50 22.09 14.56
N ASP A 289 22.97 21.24 15.47
CA ASP A 289 22.16 20.68 16.58
C ASP A 289 20.88 19.94 16.16
N ARG A 290 20.88 19.41 14.93
CA ARG A 290 19.80 18.57 14.40
C ARG A 290 20.30 17.16 14.09
N LYS A 291 19.37 16.20 14.07
CA LYS A 291 19.64 14.83 13.65
C LYS A 291 19.31 14.64 12.19
N TYR A 292 20.15 13.91 11.49
CA TYR A 292 20.02 13.66 10.06
C TYR A 292 20.05 12.17 9.74
N SER A 293 19.36 11.78 8.67
CA SER A 293 19.62 10.54 7.97
C SER A 293 19.84 10.77 6.49
N PHE A 294 20.74 9.97 5.92
CA PHE A 294 21.12 9.99 4.52
C PHE A 294 20.63 8.70 3.89
N ASN A 295 19.99 8.83 2.72
CA ASN A 295 19.58 7.70 1.89
C ASN A 295 20.16 7.87 0.50
N ALA A 296 20.97 6.91 0.05
CA ALA A 296 21.54 6.88 -1.29
C ALA A 296 20.85 5.81 -2.14
N THR A 297 20.65 6.13 -3.42
CA THR A 297 20.06 5.23 -4.42
C THR A 297 20.81 5.36 -5.74
N ALA A 298 20.90 4.29 -6.51
CA ALA A 298 21.48 4.31 -7.85
C ALA A 298 20.82 3.26 -8.75
N ASP A 299 20.79 3.51 -10.05
CA ASP A 299 20.24 2.56 -11.02
C ASP A 299 21.03 1.25 -11.00
N GLY A 300 20.32 0.12 -10.89
CA GLY A 300 20.94 -1.20 -10.77
C GLY A 300 21.39 -1.57 -9.36
N TYR A 301 21.15 -0.70 -8.38
CA TYR A 301 21.47 -0.92 -6.97
C TYR A 301 20.23 -0.77 -6.08
N GLY A 302 20.35 -1.34 -4.88
CA GLY A 302 19.45 -1.13 -3.77
C GLY A 302 19.63 0.24 -3.12
N GLN A 303 19.07 0.37 -1.92
CA GLN A 303 19.18 1.59 -1.12
C GLN A 303 20.30 1.46 -0.08
N GLY A 304 20.90 2.56 0.33
CA GLY A 304 21.91 2.60 1.38
C GLY A 304 21.60 3.72 2.35
N TYR A 305 21.84 3.49 3.63
CA TYR A 305 21.41 4.39 4.70
C TYR A 305 22.56 4.70 5.65
N SER A 306 22.63 5.97 6.06
CA SER A 306 23.40 6.40 7.23
C SER A 306 22.46 7.20 8.13
N ASN A 307 22.20 6.70 9.34
CA ASN A 307 21.14 7.21 10.23
C ASN A 307 21.73 7.83 11.49
N ASN A 308 20.95 8.68 12.15
CA ASN A 308 21.30 9.31 13.43
C ASN A 308 22.59 10.14 13.40
N ILE A 309 22.87 10.80 12.27
CA ILE A 309 24.01 11.72 12.17
C ILE A 309 23.66 13.00 12.93
N GLU A 310 24.37 13.29 14.01
CA GLU A 310 24.12 14.46 14.85
C GLU A 310 24.97 15.64 14.39
N ALA A 311 24.32 16.73 13.98
CA ALA A 311 25.06 17.87 13.45
C ALA A 311 25.88 18.65 14.48
N GLY A 312 25.61 18.44 15.77
CA GLY A 312 26.40 19.01 16.87
C GLY A 312 27.79 18.39 17.02
N GLU A 313 28.04 17.21 16.43
CA GLU A 313 29.34 16.55 16.43
C GLU A 313 30.28 17.06 15.32
N ALA A 314 29.87 18.10 14.59
CA ALA A 314 30.66 18.68 13.50
C ALA A 314 31.97 19.30 13.98
N GLU A 315 33.09 18.85 13.42
CA GLU A 315 34.39 19.49 13.60
C GLU A 315 34.62 20.54 12.51
N ASN A 316 34.92 21.77 12.90
CA ASN A 316 35.14 22.88 11.96
C ASN A 316 33.99 23.07 10.94
N SER A 317 32.74 22.87 11.38
CA SER A 317 31.53 22.92 10.53
C SER A 317 31.46 21.84 9.44
N VAL A 318 32.22 20.75 9.58
CA VAL A 318 32.20 19.61 8.66
C VAL A 318 31.88 18.33 9.44
N ILE A 319 31.06 17.47 8.84
CA ILE A 319 30.81 16.11 9.30
C ILE A 319 31.22 15.16 8.20
N GLU A 320 32.12 14.25 8.53
CA GLU A 320 32.44 13.10 7.69
C GLU A 320 31.42 12.00 8.00
N VAL A 321 30.60 11.69 7.01
CA VAL A 321 29.61 10.63 7.09
C VAL A 321 30.27 9.34 6.64
N GLU A 322 30.14 8.30 7.45
CA GLU A 322 30.62 6.96 7.12
C GLU A 322 30.16 6.52 5.71
N PRO A 323 31.00 5.78 4.97
CA PRO A 323 30.68 5.34 3.61
C PRO A 323 29.31 4.65 3.51
N ILE A 324 28.50 5.08 2.55
CA ILE A 324 27.20 4.45 2.28
C ILE A 324 27.37 3.39 1.21
N THR A 325 27.17 2.12 1.59
CA THR A 325 27.30 0.98 0.67
C THR A 325 25.96 0.62 0.01
N LEU A 326 25.94 0.49 -1.32
CA LEU A 326 24.79 0.00 -2.08
C LEU A 326 25.01 -1.43 -2.60
N LYS A 327 24.02 -2.29 -2.36
CA LYS A 327 24.02 -3.66 -2.91
C LYS A 327 23.55 -3.69 -4.35
N LEU A 328 24.08 -4.60 -5.16
CA LEU A 328 23.60 -4.82 -6.52
C LEU A 328 22.16 -5.35 -6.51
N ALA A 329 21.32 -4.79 -7.37
CA ALA A 329 19.93 -5.17 -7.56
C ALA A 329 19.78 -6.00 -8.84
N THR A 330 20.39 -7.18 -8.87
CA THR A 330 20.48 -8.05 -10.07
C THR A 330 19.63 -9.32 -9.96
N LEU A 331 19.15 -9.65 -8.76
CA LEU A 331 18.40 -10.87 -8.52
C LEU A 331 16.95 -10.73 -8.98
N THR A 332 16.33 -11.88 -9.19
CA THR A 332 14.91 -11.99 -9.51
C THR A 332 14.24 -12.93 -8.51
N VAL A 333 13.08 -12.52 -8.01
CA VAL A 333 12.25 -13.33 -7.11
C VAL A 333 10.93 -13.60 -7.80
N SER A 334 10.48 -14.86 -7.77
CA SER A 334 9.19 -15.26 -8.35
C SER A 334 8.37 -16.08 -7.36
N GLY A 335 7.07 -16.03 -7.52
CA GLY A 335 6.15 -16.76 -6.67
C GLY A 335 4.75 -16.86 -7.27
N ILE A 336 3.83 -17.37 -6.46
CA ILE A 336 2.40 -17.47 -6.78
C ILE A 336 1.57 -16.86 -5.66
N VAL A 337 0.47 -16.22 -6.03
CA VAL A 337 -0.55 -15.72 -5.10
C VAL A 337 -1.78 -16.61 -5.19
N VAL A 338 -2.27 -17.08 -4.05
CA VAL A 338 -3.46 -17.92 -3.93
C VAL A 338 -4.44 -17.41 -2.87
N ASP A 339 -5.68 -17.88 -2.91
CA ASP A 339 -6.66 -17.72 -1.83
C ASP A 339 -6.48 -18.79 -0.73
N GLU A 340 -7.32 -18.75 0.31
CA GLU A 340 -7.31 -19.71 1.44
C GLU A 340 -7.61 -21.15 1.02
N ASN A 341 -8.09 -21.39 -0.20
CA ASN A 341 -8.39 -22.71 -0.76
C ASN A 341 -7.35 -23.12 -1.82
N ASP A 342 -6.17 -22.50 -1.81
CA ASP A 342 -5.07 -22.74 -2.75
C ASP A 342 -5.41 -22.43 -4.22
N LYS A 343 -6.45 -21.64 -4.48
CA LYS A 343 -6.77 -21.23 -5.85
C LYS A 343 -5.96 -20.01 -6.25
N PRO A 344 -5.32 -19.99 -7.44
CA PRO A 344 -4.58 -18.84 -7.91
C PRO A 344 -5.45 -17.58 -8.04
N VAL A 345 -4.87 -16.43 -7.71
CA VAL A 345 -5.57 -15.14 -7.75
C VAL A 345 -4.88 -14.17 -8.71
N GLU A 346 -5.61 -13.73 -9.73
CA GLU A 346 -5.15 -12.78 -10.75
C GLU A 346 -5.21 -11.32 -10.26
N GLY A 347 -4.26 -10.50 -10.72
CA GLY A 347 -4.33 -9.04 -10.60
C GLY A 347 -4.04 -8.48 -9.21
N VAL A 348 -3.47 -9.29 -8.32
CA VAL A 348 -3.05 -8.88 -6.97
C VAL A 348 -1.84 -7.97 -7.10
N ASN A 349 -1.81 -6.84 -6.39
CA ASN A 349 -0.63 -5.99 -6.35
C ASN A 349 0.38 -6.57 -5.36
N ILE A 350 1.60 -6.85 -5.81
CA ILE A 350 2.70 -7.32 -4.98
C ILE A 350 3.76 -6.23 -4.91
N GLN A 351 4.16 -5.82 -3.71
CA GLN A 351 5.26 -4.91 -3.47
C GLN A 351 6.39 -5.66 -2.76
N CYS A 352 7.62 -5.40 -3.19
CA CYS A 352 8.83 -5.82 -2.51
C CYS A 352 9.56 -4.59 -1.99
N TYR A 353 9.94 -4.66 -0.72
CA TYR A 353 10.63 -3.58 -0.04
C TYR A 353 11.43 -4.14 1.14
N GLY A 354 12.25 -3.31 1.77
CA GLY A 354 13.05 -3.70 2.92
C GLY A 354 14.31 -2.87 3.02
N GLN A 355 15.03 -3.00 4.13
CA GLN A 355 16.31 -2.32 4.28
C GLN A 355 17.27 -2.81 3.19
N GLY A 356 17.79 -1.87 2.42
CA GLY A 356 18.73 -2.16 1.34
C GLY A 356 18.08 -2.63 0.02
N GLN A 357 16.77 -2.87 -0.01
CA GLN A 357 16.07 -3.34 -1.21
C GLN A 357 15.60 -2.17 -2.08
N VAL A 358 15.38 -2.45 -3.36
CA VAL A 358 14.64 -1.54 -4.24
C VAL A 358 13.15 -1.68 -3.94
N ASN A 359 12.45 -0.55 -3.81
CA ASN A 359 10.99 -0.55 -3.71
C ASN A 359 10.39 -0.81 -5.10
N ILE A 360 10.05 -2.07 -5.35
CA ILE A 360 9.52 -2.54 -6.64
C ILE A 360 8.12 -3.12 -6.45
N GLN A 361 7.33 -3.08 -7.52
CA GLN A 361 5.98 -3.62 -7.52
C GLN A 361 5.67 -4.36 -8.81
N THR A 362 4.79 -5.34 -8.73
CA THR A 362 4.28 -6.12 -9.86
C THR A 362 2.84 -6.55 -9.61
N LYS A 363 2.22 -7.21 -10.59
CA LYS A 363 0.90 -7.84 -10.44
C LYS A 363 0.96 -9.33 -10.74
N SER A 364 0.11 -10.12 -10.07
CA SER A 364 -0.05 -11.52 -10.40
C SER A 364 -0.79 -11.71 -11.74
N ASP A 365 -0.37 -12.70 -12.51
CA ASP A 365 -1.01 -13.11 -13.77
C ASP A 365 -2.27 -13.96 -13.54
N LYS A 366 -2.88 -14.46 -14.63
CA LYS A 366 -4.10 -15.31 -14.60
C LYS A 366 -3.92 -16.62 -13.81
N GLN A 367 -2.69 -17.08 -13.69
CA GLN A 367 -2.30 -18.28 -12.95
C GLN A 367 -1.76 -17.92 -11.56
N GLY A 368 -1.95 -16.67 -11.11
CA GLY A 368 -1.48 -16.16 -9.84
C GLY A 368 0.03 -15.92 -9.76
N ASN A 369 0.80 -16.17 -10.84
CA ASN A 369 2.25 -16.05 -10.77
C ASN A 369 2.68 -14.59 -10.80
N PHE A 370 3.80 -14.30 -10.14
CA PHE A 370 4.44 -13.00 -10.18
C PHE A 370 5.95 -13.13 -10.28
N THR A 371 6.58 -12.10 -10.86
CA THR A 371 8.03 -11.96 -10.93
C THR A 371 8.42 -10.54 -10.59
N LEU A 372 9.40 -10.42 -9.71
CA LEU A 372 10.00 -9.17 -9.24
C LEU A 372 11.47 -9.18 -9.66
N ALA A 373 11.82 -8.32 -10.61
CA ALA A 373 13.20 -8.09 -11.02
C ALA A 373 13.83 -6.95 -10.20
N LYS A 374 15.15 -6.87 -10.19
CA LYS A 374 15.94 -5.87 -9.45
C LYS A 374 15.88 -6.02 -7.94
N VAL A 375 16.01 -7.25 -7.47
CA VAL A 375 16.11 -7.60 -6.05
C VAL A 375 17.58 -7.62 -5.63
N CYS A 376 17.87 -7.11 -4.44
CA CYS A 376 19.19 -7.19 -3.82
C CYS A 376 19.35 -8.45 -2.98
N GLU A 377 20.58 -8.92 -2.82
CA GLU A 377 20.90 -10.00 -1.88
C GLU A 377 20.64 -9.58 -0.42
N GLY A 378 20.04 -10.50 0.34
CA GLY A 378 19.68 -10.32 1.74
C GLY A 378 18.18 -10.23 1.98
N GLU A 379 17.80 -9.77 3.17
CA GLU A 379 16.40 -9.75 3.60
C GLU A 379 15.51 -8.88 2.71
N LEU A 380 14.27 -9.31 2.55
CA LEU A 380 13.23 -8.59 1.83
C LEU A 380 11.85 -8.92 2.42
N ASN A 381 10.94 -7.96 2.27
CA ASN A 381 9.54 -8.09 2.63
C ASN A 381 8.69 -8.01 1.37
N LEU A 382 7.75 -8.94 1.24
CA LEU A 382 6.71 -8.92 0.23
C LEU A 382 5.38 -8.60 0.89
N SER A 383 4.66 -7.64 0.31
CA SER A 383 3.26 -7.39 0.61
C SER A 383 2.43 -7.67 -0.63
N ALA A 384 1.33 -8.38 -0.48
CA ALA A 384 0.34 -8.57 -1.52
C ALA A 384 -0.96 -7.93 -1.04
N TYR A 385 -1.63 -7.16 -1.90
CA TYR A 385 -2.91 -6.56 -1.57
C TYR A 385 -3.84 -6.50 -2.78
N MET A 386 -5.13 -6.67 -2.51
CA MET A 386 -6.20 -6.56 -3.50
C MET A 386 -7.47 -6.04 -2.85
N HIS A 387 -8.21 -5.18 -3.58
CA HIS A 387 -9.54 -4.74 -3.19
C HIS A 387 -10.60 -5.61 -3.91
N ALA A 388 -11.33 -6.41 -3.14
CA ALA A 388 -12.44 -7.24 -3.63
C ALA A 388 -13.77 -6.69 -3.09
N GLY A 389 -14.30 -5.65 -3.73
CA GLY A 389 -15.55 -5.01 -3.30
C GLY A 389 -15.38 -4.18 -2.03
N THR A 390 -15.98 -4.62 -0.91
CA THR A 390 -15.81 -3.99 0.42
C THR A 390 -14.74 -4.67 1.27
N GLU A 391 -14.17 -5.76 0.77
CA GLU A 391 -13.16 -6.54 1.47
C GLU A 391 -11.78 -6.19 0.94
N ASN A 392 -10.86 -5.93 1.87
CA ASN A 392 -9.45 -5.80 1.58
C ASN A 392 -8.82 -7.16 1.83
N LEU A 393 -8.20 -7.73 0.80
CA LEU A 393 -7.40 -8.94 0.94
C LEU A 393 -5.93 -8.56 1.00
N ASN A 394 -5.18 -9.16 1.91
CA ASN A 394 -3.73 -8.96 2.00
C ASN A 394 -2.97 -10.26 2.30
N ALA A 395 -1.69 -10.25 1.98
CA ALA A 395 -0.72 -11.27 2.34
C ALA A 395 0.63 -10.60 2.61
N TRP A 396 1.44 -11.24 3.45
CA TRP A 396 2.71 -10.71 3.92
C TRP A 396 3.72 -11.84 4.03
N LEU A 397 4.95 -11.62 3.55
CA LEU A 397 6.04 -12.59 3.68
C LEU A 397 7.37 -11.85 3.89
N ARG A 398 8.11 -12.23 4.92
CA ARG A 398 9.52 -11.85 5.09
C ARG A 398 10.40 -13.04 4.71
N THR A 399 11.38 -12.80 3.87
CA THR A 399 12.34 -13.81 3.39
C THR A 399 13.68 -13.15 3.04
N ALA A 400 14.59 -13.85 2.39
CA ALA A 400 15.85 -13.30 1.90
C ALA A 400 16.15 -13.81 0.49
N ALA A 401 16.73 -12.96 -0.35
CA ALA A 401 17.22 -13.33 -1.68
C ALA A 401 18.73 -13.68 -1.63
N PRO A 402 19.22 -14.58 -2.50
CA PRO A 402 18.46 -15.34 -3.50
C PRO A 402 17.49 -16.34 -2.86
N VAL A 403 16.35 -16.57 -3.52
CA VAL A 403 15.36 -17.54 -3.07
C VAL A 403 15.49 -18.79 -3.94
N ASP A 404 15.96 -19.89 -3.36
CA ASP A 404 16.12 -21.19 -4.06
C ASP A 404 14.78 -21.92 -4.29
N GLU A 405 13.69 -21.36 -3.78
CA GLU A 405 12.39 -21.97 -3.59
C GLU A 405 11.27 -21.07 -4.14
N GLN A 406 10.13 -21.65 -4.52
CA GLN A 406 9.02 -20.85 -5.03
C GLN A 406 8.27 -20.19 -3.88
N LEU A 407 8.10 -18.88 -3.93
CA LEU A 407 7.33 -18.15 -2.92
C LEU A 407 5.83 -18.36 -3.12
N LYS A 408 5.07 -18.48 -2.03
CA LYS A 408 3.61 -18.46 -2.07
C LYS A 408 3.07 -17.43 -1.09
N LEU A 409 2.22 -16.56 -1.61
CA LEU A 409 1.48 -15.57 -0.83
C LEU A 409 0.02 -16.01 -0.74
N VAL A 410 -0.48 -16.20 0.47
CA VAL A 410 -1.88 -16.63 0.71
C VAL A 410 -2.68 -15.40 1.12
N LEU A 411 -3.60 -14.97 0.25
CA LEU A 411 -4.47 -13.83 0.49
C LEU A 411 -5.54 -14.16 1.51
N LYS A 412 -5.67 -13.29 2.50
CA LYS A 412 -6.73 -13.33 3.50
C LYS A 412 -7.40 -11.99 3.68
N LYS A 413 -8.59 -11.99 4.26
CA LYS A 413 -9.27 -10.78 4.68
C LYS A 413 -8.40 -10.02 5.68
N ALA A 414 -8.09 -8.78 5.34
CA ALA A 414 -7.35 -7.87 6.21
C ALA A 414 -8.16 -7.67 7.50
N ASP A 415 -7.56 -8.01 8.62
CA ASP A 415 -8.06 -7.65 9.93
C ASP A 415 -7.89 -6.13 10.14
N ASN A 416 -8.95 -5.46 10.60
CA ASN A 416 -8.92 -4.01 10.87
C ASN A 416 -7.94 -3.63 12.02
N SER A 417 -7.24 -4.60 12.61
CA SER A 417 -6.27 -4.43 13.70
C SER A 417 -4.86 -4.05 13.25
N GLY A 418 -4.55 -4.03 11.95
CA GLY A 418 -3.26 -3.53 11.43
C GLY A 418 -2.02 -4.29 11.94
N SER A 419 -2.18 -5.51 12.49
CA SER A 419 -1.10 -6.18 13.21
C SER A 419 -1.15 -7.72 13.17
N SER A 420 -1.65 -8.32 12.08
CA SER A 420 -1.44 -9.75 11.83
C SER A 420 -0.39 -10.00 10.75
N TRP A 421 0.83 -10.33 11.18
CA TRP A 421 1.82 -10.99 10.32
C TRP A 421 1.21 -12.34 9.91
N ASN A 422 0.75 -12.45 8.67
CA ASN A 422 0.00 -13.62 8.23
C ASN A 422 0.95 -14.84 8.12
N ARG A 423 1.00 -15.67 9.17
CA ARG A 423 1.96 -16.78 9.37
C ARG A 423 1.82 -17.95 8.36
N GLU A 424 0.87 -17.88 7.43
CA GLU A 424 0.60 -18.92 6.44
C GLU A 424 1.29 -18.71 5.08
N SER A 425 1.77 -17.50 4.79
CA SER A 425 2.63 -17.31 3.62
C SER A 425 3.98 -17.98 3.90
N THR A 426 4.35 -18.94 3.06
CA THR A 426 5.52 -19.79 3.27
C THR A 426 6.40 -19.85 2.01
N VAL A 427 7.65 -20.24 2.23
CA VAL A 427 8.62 -20.55 1.18
C VAL A 427 8.48 -22.05 0.87
N PHE A 428 8.16 -22.43 -0.37
CA PHE A 428 7.90 -23.82 -0.74
C PHE A 428 9.14 -24.52 -1.30
N LYS A 429 9.58 -25.58 -0.61
CA LYS A 429 10.62 -26.51 -1.06
C LYS A 429 10.21 -27.27 -2.32
N SER A 430 10.61 -26.79 -3.49
CA SER A 430 10.61 -27.58 -4.73
C SER A 430 11.58 -28.77 -4.60
N LEU A 431 11.12 -29.96 -4.96
CA LEU A 431 11.92 -31.18 -5.05
C LEU A 431 12.43 -31.44 -6.47
N LYS A 432 11.97 -30.71 -7.50
CA LYS A 432 12.45 -30.85 -8.89
C LYS A 432 13.98 -30.78 -8.96
N GLY A 433 14.59 -31.78 -9.58
CA GLY A 433 16.05 -31.92 -9.68
C GLY A 433 16.73 -32.51 -8.44
N LYS A 434 15.99 -32.74 -7.35
CA LYS A 434 16.48 -33.38 -6.12
C LYS A 434 15.99 -34.83 -6.06
N LYS A 435 16.61 -35.64 -5.20
CA LYS A 435 16.14 -37.00 -4.91
C LYS A 435 14.84 -36.91 -4.12
N LEU A 436 13.83 -37.71 -4.50
CA LEU A 436 12.57 -37.80 -3.77
C LEU A 436 12.86 -38.24 -2.32
N PRO A 437 12.41 -37.48 -1.30
CA PRO A 437 12.61 -37.85 0.10
C PRO A 437 12.01 -39.22 0.42
N GLU A 438 12.66 -39.97 1.31
CA GLU A 438 12.12 -41.26 1.75
C GLU A 438 10.78 -41.07 2.45
N PHE A 439 9.77 -41.82 2.01
CA PHE A 439 8.39 -41.80 2.52
C PHE A 439 7.97 -43.14 3.14
N GLN A 440 8.89 -44.11 3.23
CA GLN A 440 8.64 -45.38 3.89
C GLN A 440 8.46 -45.13 5.39
N GLY A 441 7.32 -45.59 5.94
CA GLY A 441 6.92 -45.30 7.32
C GLY A 441 5.96 -44.12 7.46
N ASP A 442 5.99 -43.14 6.55
CA ASP A 442 5.04 -42.02 6.52
C ASP A 442 3.75 -42.35 5.77
N ILE A 443 3.79 -43.35 4.88
CA ILE A 443 2.66 -43.77 4.07
C ILE A 443 2.47 -45.29 4.24
N ALA A 444 1.33 -45.69 4.81
CA ALA A 444 0.98 -47.09 5.01
C ALA A 444 0.33 -47.68 3.75
N GLY A 445 0.57 -48.97 3.48
CA GLY A 445 -0.06 -49.71 2.38
C GLY A 445 0.69 -49.71 1.04
N ILE A 446 1.86 -49.06 0.96
CA ILE A 446 2.71 -49.10 -0.23
C ILE A 446 3.69 -50.27 -0.14
N ASP A 447 3.68 -51.15 -1.15
CA ASP A 447 4.76 -52.12 -1.39
C ASP A 447 5.92 -51.44 -2.13
N VAL A 448 6.95 -51.05 -1.38
CA VAL A 448 8.14 -50.36 -1.92
C VAL A 448 8.96 -51.27 -2.85
N ASN A 449 8.88 -52.59 -2.69
CA ASN A 449 9.60 -53.52 -3.57
C ASN A 449 9.03 -53.52 -4.99
N SER A 450 7.71 -53.32 -5.14
CA SER A 450 7.03 -53.24 -6.44
C SER A 450 7.48 -52.07 -7.33
N ILE A 451 8.14 -51.07 -6.73
CA ILE A 451 8.60 -49.83 -7.37
C ILE A 451 10.12 -49.68 -7.40
N ALA A 452 10.89 -50.67 -6.93
CA ALA A 452 12.34 -50.65 -6.98
C ALA A 452 12.84 -50.64 -8.43
N GLY A 453 13.83 -49.79 -8.75
CA GLY A 453 14.43 -49.66 -10.09
C GLY A 453 13.55 -49.03 -11.17
N LYS A 454 12.23 -48.90 -10.95
CA LYS A 454 11.30 -48.28 -11.90
C LYS A 454 11.25 -46.76 -11.77
N LYS A 455 10.83 -46.06 -12.83
CA LYS A 455 10.40 -44.65 -12.73
C LYS A 455 9.12 -44.60 -11.88
N LEU A 456 8.86 -43.48 -11.21
CA LEU A 456 7.71 -43.38 -10.30
C LEU A 456 6.78 -42.24 -10.72
N VAL A 457 5.49 -42.53 -10.76
CA VAL A 457 4.40 -41.55 -10.81
C VAL A 457 3.68 -41.61 -9.46
N LEU A 458 3.94 -40.63 -8.60
CA LEU A 458 3.32 -40.53 -7.28
C LEU A 458 2.17 -39.54 -7.36
N CYS A 459 0.93 -40.00 -7.15
CA CYS A 459 -0.26 -39.17 -7.22
C CYS A 459 -0.90 -39.01 -5.84
N PHE A 460 -0.75 -37.83 -5.24
CA PHE A 460 -1.47 -37.45 -4.04
C PHE A 460 -2.88 -37.03 -4.41
N PHE A 461 -3.88 -37.61 -3.76
CA PHE A 461 -5.28 -37.40 -4.08
C PHE A 461 -6.15 -37.38 -2.83
N ASP A 462 -7.36 -36.85 -2.96
CA ASP A 462 -8.44 -37.02 -1.98
C ASP A 462 -9.65 -37.64 -2.69
N MET A 463 -10.05 -38.86 -2.28
CA MET A 463 -11.22 -39.56 -2.84
C MET A 463 -12.50 -38.72 -2.80
N ASN A 464 -12.63 -37.78 -1.86
CA ASN A 464 -13.80 -36.91 -1.75
C ASN A 464 -13.79 -35.75 -2.77
N GLN A 465 -12.63 -35.42 -3.36
CA GLN A 465 -12.51 -34.34 -4.34
C GLN A 465 -12.73 -34.80 -5.78
N ARG A 466 -13.64 -34.13 -6.49
CA ARG A 466 -13.93 -34.42 -7.91
C ARG A 466 -12.68 -34.31 -8.81
N PRO A 467 -11.81 -33.29 -8.69
CA PRO A 467 -10.57 -33.22 -9.47
C PRO A 467 -9.61 -34.39 -9.19
N SER A 468 -9.52 -34.84 -7.93
CA SER A 468 -8.70 -35.98 -7.55
C SER A 468 -9.22 -37.30 -8.13
N ARG A 469 -10.54 -37.53 -8.08
CA ARG A 469 -11.15 -38.71 -8.74
C ARG A 469 -10.93 -38.70 -10.26
N PHE A 470 -10.97 -37.52 -10.89
CA PHE A 470 -10.64 -37.38 -12.30
C PHE A 470 -9.19 -37.79 -12.58
N ALA A 471 -8.22 -37.32 -11.77
CA ALA A 471 -6.81 -37.68 -11.94
C ALA A 471 -6.56 -39.18 -11.82
N VAL A 472 -7.14 -39.84 -10.81
CA VAL A 472 -7.01 -41.30 -10.63
C VAL A 472 -7.58 -42.07 -11.83
N ARG A 473 -8.74 -41.64 -12.35
CA ARG A 473 -9.35 -42.26 -13.54
C ARG A 473 -8.49 -42.07 -14.79
N GLU A 474 -7.91 -40.89 -14.96
CA GLU A 474 -7.06 -40.61 -16.12
C GLU A 474 -5.75 -41.40 -16.07
N LEU A 475 -5.12 -41.51 -14.90
CA LEU A 475 -3.96 -42.39 -14.71
C LEU A 475 -4.32 -43.84 -15.00
N THR A 476 -5.52 -44.30 -14.59
CA THR A 476 -6.01 -45.66 -14.86
C THR A 476 -6.16 -45.90 -16.37
N ARG A 477 -6.68 -44.92 -17.11
CA ARG A 477 -6.78 -44.97 -18.58
C ARG A 477 -5.40 -45.09 -19.25
N LEU A 478 -4.40 -44.42 -18.69
CA LEU A 478 -3.03 -44.36 -19.21
C LEU A 478 -2.14 -45.52 -18.76
N LYS A 479 -2.65 -46.48 -17.97
CA LYS A 479 -1.86 -47.56 -17.34
C LYS A 479 -0.85 -48.22 -18.29
N THR A 480 -1.32 -48.72 -19.44
CA THR A 480 -0.49 -49.48 -20.38
C THR A 480 0.65 -48.63 -20.96
N GLU A 481 0.40 -47.35 -21.20
CA GLU A 481 1.41 -46.41 -21.71
C GLU A 481 2.45 -46.05 -20.63
N ILE A 482 2.01 -45.92 -19.36
CA ILE A 482 2.91 -45.70 -18.22
C ILE A 482 3.82 -46.93 -18.01
N GLU A 483 3.25 -48.13 -18.06
CA GLU A 483 3.98 -49.40 -17.91
C GLU A 483 4.99 -49.60 -19.04
N ALA A 484 4.63 -49.26 -20.29
CA ALA A 484 5.53 -49.31 -21.44
C ALA A 484 6.76 -48.38 -21.31
N LYS A 485 6.67 -47.34 -20.47
CA LYS A 485 7.78 -46.42 -20.15
C LYS A 485 8.58 -46.83 -18.90
N GLU A 486 8.37 -48.06 -18.41
CA GLU A 486 9.00 -48.62 -17.21
C GLU A 486 8.70 -47.81 -15.93
N ALA A 487 7.52 -47.17 -15.87
CA ALA A 487 7.07 -46.40 -14.73
C ALA A 487 6.01 -47.17 -13.93
N ALA A 488 6.05 -47.02 -12.60
CA ALA A 488 5.02 -47.49 -11.68
C ALA A 488 4.19 -46.32 -11.16
N VAL A 489 2.89 -46.54 -10.94
CA VAL A 489 1.99 -45.56 -10.34
C VAL A 489 1.70 -45.94 -8.89
N ILE A 490 1.85 -44.98 -7.98
CA ILE A 490 1.40 -45.11 -6.59
C ILE A 490 0.43 -43.98 -6.28
N LEU A 491 -0.74 -44.35 -5.77
CA LEU A 491 -1.73 -43.40 -5.28
C LEU A 491 -1.54 -43.18 -3.78
N VAL A 492 -1.63 -41.94 -3.34
CA VAL A 492 -1.52 -41.58 -1.92
C VAL A 492 -2.75 -40.78 -1.51
N GLN A 493 -3.61 -41.37 -0.69
CA GLN A 493 -4.72 -40.65 -0.08
C GLN A 493 -4.13 -39.67 0.94
N ALA A 494 -4.17 -38.38 0.58
CA ALA A 494 -3.50 -37.31 1.30
C ALA A 494 -4.41 -36.59 2.31
N ALA A 495 -5.72 -36.77 2.21
CA ALA A 495 -6.69 -36.34 3.21
C ALA A 495 -6.94 -37.45 4.24
N SER A 496 -7.25 -37.06 5.48
CA SER A 496 -7.56 -38.01 6.56
C SER A 496 -8.73 -38.92 6.17
N ALA A 497 -8.48 -40.23 6.16
CA ALA A 497 -9.46 -41.26 5.84
C ALA A 497 -9.07 -42.57 6.53
N GLN A 498 -10.07 -43.39 6.85
CA GLN A 498 -9.84 -44.74 7.37
C GLN A 498 -9.37 -45.67 6.24
N LYS A 499 -8.51 -46.64 6.59
CA LYS A 499 -7.81 -47.47 5.61
C LYS A 499 -8.72 -48.36 4.79
N ASP A 500 -9.65 -49.02 5.46
CA ASP A 500 -10.70 -49.85 4.88
C ASP A 500 -11.58 -49.06 3.89
N VAL A 501 -11.90 -47.80 4.19
CA VAL A 501 -12.70 -46.94 3.31
C VAL A 501 -11.97 -46.66 2.00
N VAL A 502 -10.68 -46.31 2.06
CA VAL A 502 -9.87 -46.05 0.87
C VAL A 502 -9.67 -47.33 0.05
N GLU A 503 -9.40 -48.45 0.71
CA GLU A 503 -9.24 -49.75 0.04
C GLU A 503 -10.51 -50.20 -0.66
N ASN A 504 -11.68 -50.01 -0.03
CA ASN A 504 -12.97 -50.30 -0.64
C ASN A 504 -13.24 -49.39 -1.85
N TRP A 505 -12.96 -48.09 -1.72
CA TRP A 505 -13.11 -47.15 -2.83
C TRP A 505 -12.23 -47.53 -4.04
N ILE A 506 -10.96 -47.90 -3.79
CA ILE A 506 -10.03 -48.35 -4.84
C ILE A 506 -10.56 -49.61 -5.56
N LYS A 507 -11.12 -50.57 -4.82
CA LYS A 507 -11.75 -51.77 -5.38
C LYS A 507 -13.00 -51.44 -6.20
N GLU A 508 -13.90 -50.63 -5.66
CA GLU A 508 -15.14 -50.21 -6.33
C GLU A 508 -14.88 -49.46 -7.63
N GLN A 509 -13.82 -48.64 -7.67
CA GLN A 509 -13.43 -47.89 -8.87
C GLN A 509 -12.58 -48.71 -9.85
N ASN A 510 -12.31 -49.99 -9.56
CA ASN A 510 -11.45 -50.88 -10.36
C ASN A 510 -10.07 -50.26 -10.65
N VAL A 511 -9.48 -49.59 -9.66
CA VAL A 511 -8.21 -48.88 -9.83
C VAL A 511 -7.06 -49.90 -9.78
N PRO A 512 -6.21 -50.00 -10.83
CA PRO A 512 -5.23 -51.08 -10.98
C PRO A 512 -3.88 -50.78 -10.32
N PHE A 513 -3.82 -49.81 -9.40
CA PHE A 513 -2.58 -49.30 -8.81
C PHE A 513 -2.53 -49.55 -7.30
N GLY A 514 -1.32 -49.65 -6.76
CA GLY A 514 -1.12 -49.63 -5.32
C GLY A 514 -1.54 -48.28 -4.74
N ALA A 515 -2.29 -48.31 -3.64
CA ALA A 515 -2.73 -47.12 -2.92
C ALA A 515 -2.23 -47.17 -1.47
N GLY A 516 -1.68 -46.05 -1.02
CA GLY A 516 -1.27 -45.84 0.37
C GLY A 516 -1.99 -44.67 1.01
N ILE A 517 -1.85 -44.56 2.33
CA ILE A 517 -2.48 -43.53 3.14
C ILE A 517 -1.44 -42.92 4.06
N ILE A 518 -1.41 -41.58 4.10
CA ILE A 518 -0.50 -40.85 4.99
C ILE A 518 -0.81 -41.20 6.46
N GLN A 519 0.24 -41.48 7.22
CA GLN A 519 0.19 -41.70 8.67
C GLN A 519 0.68 -40.45 9.41
N GLY A 520 0.13 -40.19 10.60
CA GLY A 520 0.53 -39.07 11.45
C GLY A 520 0.06 -37.70 10.92
N ASP A 521 0.94 -36.70 10.99
CA ASP A 521 0.64 -35.31 10.64
C ASP A 521 0.68 -35.11 9.11
N ALA A 522 -0.51 -35.09 8.50
CA ALA A 522 -0.67 -35.03 7.05
C ALA A 522 -0.03 -33.79 6.42
N GLU A 523 -0.04 -32.64 7.10
CA GLU A 523 0.58 -31.42 6.58
C GLU A 523 2.10 -31.53 6.58
N LYS A 524 2.71 -32.12 7.61
CA LYS A 524 4.16 -32.35 7.64
C LYS A 524 4.61 -33.30 6.53
N VAL A 525 3.88 -34.39 6.30
CA VAL A 525 4.23 -35.36 5.25
C VAL A 525 4.06 -34.74 3.85
N LYS A 526 2.96 -34.01 3.61
CA LYS A 526 2.75 -33.26 2.36
C LYS A 526 3.85 -32.23 2.12
N ALA A 527 4.24 -31.46 3.13
CA ALA A 527 5.31 -30.48 3.04
C ALA A 527 6.67 -31.16 2.76
N LYS A 528 6.98 -32.27 3.45
CA LYS A 528 8.19 -33.07 3.21
C LYS A 528 8.27 -33.57 1.77
N LEU A 529 7.14 -33.97 1.19
CA LEU A 529 7.04 -34.53 -0.16
C LEU A 529 6.71 -33.49 -1.25
N GLY A 530 6.74 -32.19 -0.92
CA GLY A 530 6.55 -31.11 -1.90
C GLY A 530 5.16 -31.06 -2.53
N VAL A 531 4.13 -31.51 -1.80
CA VAL A 531 2.73 -31.52 -2.26
C VAL A 531 2.11 -30.12 -2.12
N LYS A 532 1.72 -29.50 -3.24
CA LYS A 532 1.25 -28.09 -3.28
C LYS A 532 -0.28 -27.93 -3.41
N GLY A 533 -1.02 -29.01 -3.65
CA GLY A 533 -2.47 -29.04 -3.84
C GLY A 533 -2.96 -30.47 -4.05
N LEU A 534 -4.26 -30.70 -4.27
CA LEU A 534 -4.78 -32.02 -4.62
C LEU A 534 -5.69 -31.93 -5.88
N PRO A 535 -5.55 -32.85 -6.85
CA PRO A 535 -4.49 -33.86 -6.93
C PRO A 535 -3.12 -33.22 -7.21
N TRP A 536 -2.05 -33.90 -6.79
CA TRP A 536 -0.67 -33.51 -7.11
C TRP A 536 0.13 -34.71 -7.58
N ILE A 537 0.72 -34.60 -8.77
CA ILE A 537 1.45 -35.69 -9.40
C ILE A 537 2.94 -35.32 -9.47
N ILE A 538 3.77 -36.21 -8.93
CA ILE A 538 5.24 -36.13 -8.99
C ILE A 538 5.74 -37.25 -9.90
N VAL A 539 6.63 -36.92 -10.83
CA VAL A 539 7.25 -37.89 -11.74
C VAL A 539 8.75 -37.95 -11.46
N THR A 540 9.29 -39.15 -11.26
CA THR A 540 10.72 -39.37 -11.02
C THR A 540 11.36 -40.24 -12.09
N ASP A 541 12.68 -40.16 -12.20
CA ASP A 541 13.48 -41.14 -12.95
C ASP A 541 13.68 -42.44 -12.16
N SER A 542 14.42 -43.40 -12.73
CA SER A 542 14.75 -44.68 -12.11
C SER A 542 15.65 -44.54 -10.87
N SER A 543 16.39 -43.43 -10.73
CA SER A 543 17.19 -43.10 -9.53
C SER A 543 16.38 -42.39 -8.43
N LYS A 544 15.06 -42.22 -8.65
CA LYS A 544 14.13 -41.46 -7.81
C LYS A 544 14.46 -39.96 -7.74
N LYS A 545 15.15 -39.41 -8.73
CA LYS A 545 15.29 -37.96 -8.89
C LYS A 545 14.00 -37.39 -9.47
N VAL A 546 13.47 -36.33 -8.88
CA VAL A 546 12.21 -35.71 -9.32
C VAL A 546 12.46 -34.96 -10.63
N ILE A 547 11.77 -35.37 -11.69
CA ILE A 547 11.84 -34.76 -13.03
C ILE A 547 10.80 -33.64 -13.16
N ALA A 548 9.61 -33.86 -12.58
CA ALA A 548 8.50 -32.92 -12.61
C ALA A 548 7.57 -33.08 -11.40
N GLU A 549 6.83 -32.01 -11.11
CA GLU A 549 5.88 -31.90 -10.00
C GLU A 549 4.64 -31.16 -10.49
N GLY A 550 3.47 -31.43 -9.89
CA GLY A 550 2.22 -30.78 -10.27
C GLY A 550 1.77 -31.10 -11.69
N VAL A 551 2.18 -32.26 -12.20
CA VAL A 551 1.91 -32.66 -13.59
C VAL A 551 0.42 -32.87 -13.78
N ALA A 552 -0.16 -32.30 -14.83
CA ALA A 552 -1.55 -32.59 -15.17
C ALA A 552 -1.69 -34.08 -15.55
N PRO A 553 -2.76 -34.79 -15.13
CA PRO A 553 -2.89 -36.24 -15.38
C PRO A 553 -2.71 -36.65 -16.85
N ALA A 554 -3.22 -35.83 -17.77
CA ALA A 554 -3.12 -36.07 -19.21
C ALA A 554 -1.69 -35.87 -19.78
N GLN A 555 -0.80 -35.19 -19.08
CA GLN A 555 0.57 -34.88 -19.51
C GLN A 555 1.63 -35.84 -18.94
N VAL A 556 1.21 -36.83 -18.15
CA VAL A 556 2.13 -37.73 -17.43
C VAL A 556 3.00 -38.52 -18.40
N ILE A 557 2.43 -39.01 -19.52
CA ILE A 557 3.17 -39.80 -20.53
C ILE A 557 4.30 -39.01 -21.16
N ASP A 558 4.04 -37.75 -21.54
CA ASP A 558 5.04 -36.86 -22.13
C ASP A 558 6.16 -36.49 -21.15
N THR A 559 5.86 -36.59 -19.85
CA THR A 559 6.77 -36.19 -18.77
C THR A 559 7.69 -37.32 -18.33
N ILE A 560 7.26 -38.58 -18.46
CA ILE A 560 8.10 -39.74 -18.18
C ILE A 560 9.16 -39.85 -19.30
N LYS A 561 10.38 -39.43 -18.97
CA LYS A 561 11.55 -39.50 -19.85
C LYS A 561 12.18 -40.87 -19.86
#